data_AF-A0A2P2BXL7-F1
#
_entry.id   AF-A0A2P2BXL7-F1
#
_cell.length_a   1.000
_cell.length_b   1.000
_cell.length_c   1.000
_cell.angle_alpha   90.00
_cell.angle_beta   90.00
_cell.angle_gamma   90.00
#
_symmetry.space_group_name_H-M   'P 1'
#
loop_
_entity.id
_entity.type
_entity.pdbx_description
1 polymer ?
#
loop_
_entity_poly.entity_id
_entity_poly.type
_entity_poly.pdbx_seq_one_letter_code
_entity_poly.pdbx_strand_id
1 'polypeptide(L)'
;MKKRCLKNKNESKIYKQIRYKNRYFKTLTLVFLVFIFLVFTLNIVTKDKDFSESENRMLAKKPKFTFERLLEGRFTTKYEKYKVDQFIGRDFFINVKSHIDRMLGKKQNNGVYICDDGYLMEGFSKPDKENLNENIKAINDFAKKHKDINQYMFIAPNAISILDDKLPTYAPVLDQKKYLDDLNKSLDNKINFIDSYNALDKHKDEYIYYKTDHHWTTLGAYYGFLETAKAMKLDNKGKEYNIEPVANDFYGTLYSKSGFASKDTDSIDVYIPKDDNDQVVVNYVEEKKKAPSIYDSEKLKTKDKYGVFLGGNHPLVKINTTSTSDRKLLLVKDSYANSMVQFLTPYFSEIIMVDPRYFYEDIEKLIDKEKITDMLYLYNANTFFSDNTLASVLNNI
;
A
#
# COMPACT_ATOMS: atom_id res chain seq x y z
N MET A 1 57.34 54.17 23.25
CA MET A 1 56.07 54.03 24.01
C MET A 1 54.83 53.70 23.16
N LYS A 2 54.56 54.35 22.02
CA LYS A 2 53.34 54.12 21.21
C LYS A 2 53.12 52.65 20.73
N LYS A 3 54.16 51.93 20.28
CA LYS A 3 54.04 50.52 19.83
C LYS A 3 53.61 49.54 20.93
N ARG A 4 54.04 49.77 22.19
CA ARG A 4 53.69 48.92 23.36
C ARG A 4 52.24 49.13 23.80
N CYS A 5 51.73 50.36 23.66
CA CYS A 5 50.34 50.72 23.98
C CYS A 5 49.34 50.18 22.93
N LEU A 6 49.73 50.15 21.65
CA LEU A 6 48.92 49.53 20.57
C LEU A 6 48.85 48.00 20.71
N LYS A 7 49.95 47.34 21.13
CA LYS A 7 49.99 45.89 21.39
C LYS A 7 49.05 45.48 22.54
N ASN A 8 49.07 46.23 23.65
CA ASN A 8 48.17 45.99 24.81
C ASN A 8 46.68 46.22 24.47
N LYS A 9 46.35 47.18 23.60
CA LYS A 9 44.97 47.39 23.13
C LYS A 9 44.47 46.26 22.23
N ASN A 10 45.33 45.68 21.39
CA ASN A 10 44.98 44.52 20.58
C ASN A 10 44.84 43.24 21.42
N GLU A 11 45.74 43.00 22.37
CA GLU A 11 45.62 41.89 23.32
C GLU A 11 44.33 41.99 24.15
N SER A 12 44.01 43.17 24.70
CA SER A 12 42.75 43.41 25.43
C SER A 12 41.48 43.13 24.58
N LYS A 13 41.48 43.51 23.30
CA LYS A 13 40.38 43.20 22.37
C LYS A 13 40.26 41.71 22.11
N ILE A 14 41.39 41.02 21.89
CA ILE A 14 41.44 39.56 21.69
C ILE A 14 40.93 38.82 22.93
N TYR A 15 41.36 39.20 24.14
CA TYR A 15 40.88 38.61 25.40
C TYR A 15 39.37 38.83 25.62
N LYS A 16 38.83 40.01 25.29
CA LYS A 16 37.38 40.26 25.34
C LYS A 16 36.63 39.41 24.32
N GLN A 17 37.16 39.24 23.11
CA GLN A 17 36.56 38.43 22.05
C GLN A 17 36.56 36.93 22.40
N ILE A 18 37.65 36.42 22.98
CA ILE A 18 37.75 35.05 23.52
C ILE A 18 36.75 34.85 24.67
N ARG A 19 36.66 35.80 25.61
CA ARG A 19 35.71 35.73 26.73
C ARG A 19 34.25 35.77 26.27
N TYR A 20 33.94 36.57 25.25
CA TYR A 20 32.61 36.62 24.63
C TYR A 20 32.29 35.30 23.93
N LYS A 21 33.21 34.77 23.12
CA LYS A 21 33.08 33.47 22.44
C LYS A 21 32.89 32.33 23.44
N ASN A 22 33.64 32.33 24.55
CA ASN A 22 33.49 31.35 25.63
C ASN A 22 32.15 31.47 26.37
N ARG A 23 31.66 32.69 26.61
CA ARG A 23 30.31 32.89 27.17
C ARG A 23 29.24 32.41 26.19
N TYR A 24 29.34 32.75 24.92
CA TYR A 24 28.44 32.29 23.87
C TYR A 24 28.37 30.76 23.80
N PHE A 25 29.51 30.07 23.74
CA PHE A 25 29.52 28.60 23.72
C PHE A 25 28.94 28.00 25.00
N LYS A 26 29.27 28.54 26.19
CA LYS A 26 28.68 28.08 27.45
C LYS A 26 27.16 28.25 27.47
N THR A 27 26.65 29.40 27.02
CA THR A 27 25.20 29.64 26.89
C THR A 27 24.58 28.68 25.89
N LEU A 28 25.19 28.48 24.71
CA LEU A 28 24.69 27.56 23.69
C LEU A 28 24.64 26.12 24.20
N THR A 29 25.70 25.65 24.89
CA THR A 29 25.72 24.33 25.53
C THR A 29 24.64 24.21 26.60
N LEU A 30 24.46 25.22 27.45
CA LEU A 30 23.42 25.21 28.47
C LEU A 30 22.02 25.12 27.86
N VAL A 31 21.74 25.92 26.82
CA VAL A 31 20.47 25.89 26.08
C VAL A 31 20.23 24.50 25.47
N PHE A 32 21.27 23.90 24.87
CA PHE A 32 21.18 22.57 24.28
C PHE A 32 20.90 21.48 25.33
N LEU A 33 21.56 21.53 26.49
CA LEU A 33 21.31 20.60 27.59
C LEU A 33 19.90 20.76 28.17
N VAL A 34 19.42 21.98 28.34
CA VAL A 34 18.04 22.27 28.76
C VAL A 34 17.05 21.74 27.73
N PHE A 35 17.30 21.92 26.44
CA PHE A 35 16.48 21.36 25.37
C PHE A 35 16.42 19.83 25.43
N ILE A 36 17.55 19.14 25.57
CA ILE A 36 17.58 17.67 25.71
C ILE A 36 16.79 17.22 26.94
N PHE A 37 17.04 17.85 28.09
CA PHE A 37 16.35 17.51 29.33
C PHE A 37 14.83 17.70 29.19
N LEU A 38 14.40 18.83 28.62
CA LEU A 38 12.99 19.10 28.36
C LEU A 38 12.36 18.05 27.44
N VAL A 39 12.99 17.75 26.30
CA VAL A 39 12.49 16.72 25.36
C VAL A 39 12.44 15.35 26.03
N PHE A 40 13.44 15.00 26.84
CA PHE A 40 13.46 13.75 27.60
C PHE A 40 12.30 13.68 28.61
N THR A 41 12.10 14.72 29.42
CA THR A 41 11.00 14.78 30.38
C THR A 41 9.64 14.70 29.68
N LEU A 42 9.46 15.44 28.58
CA LEU A 42 8.22 15.41 27.80
C LEU A 42 7.93 14.03 27.20
N ASN A 43 8.95 13.31 26.72
CA ASN A 43 8.81 11.93 26.24
C ASN A 43 8.40 10.92 27.32
N ILE A 44 8.62 11.23 28.61
CA ILE A 44 8.20 10.36 29.72
C ILE A 44 6.76 10.67 30.15
N VAL A 45 6.38 11.95 30.15
CA VAL A 45 5.09 12.42 30.68
C VAL A 45 3.98 12.34 29.64
N THR A 46 4.30 12.46 28.35
CA THR A 46 3.30 12.42 27.28
C THR A 46 2.68 11.03 27.17
N LYS A 47 1.35 10.98 27.03
CA LYS A 47 0.62 9.73 26.85
C LYS A 47 0.95 9.11 25.50
N ASP A 48 1.10 7.78 25.49
CA ASP A 48 1.28 7.02 24.27
C ASP A 48 0.07 7.18 23.34
N LYS A 49 0.32 7.46 22.05
CA LYS A 49 -0.69 7.46 20.99
C LYS A 49 -0.92 6.03 20.48
N ASP A 50 -2.16 5.70 20.13
CA ASP A 50 -2.51 4.41 19.50
C ASP A 50 -2.24 4.43 17.99
N PHE A 51 -2.65 5.51 17.33
CA PHE A 51 -2.62 5.66 15.88
C PHE A 51 -1.91 6.96 15.48
N SER A 52 -1.16 6.90 14.38
CA SER A 52 -0.59 8.08 13.72
C SER A 52 -1.41 8.42 12.49
N GLU A 53 -2.14 9.55 12.55
CA GLU A 53 -2.86 10.07 11.39
C GLU A 53 -1.90 10.48 10.28
N SER A 54 -0.75 11.08 10.58
CA SER A 54 0.24 11.53 9.59
C SER A 54 0.86 10.37 8.80
N GLU A 55 1.16 9.25 9.47
CA GLU A 55 1.74 8.04 8.87
C GLU A 55 0.69 6.98 8.49
N ASN A 56 -0.59 7.22 8.80
CA ASN A 56 -1.72 6.29 8.57
C ASN A 56 -1.47 4.86 9.10
N ARG A 57 -0.96 4.72 10.33
CA ARG A 57 -0.62 3.41 10.90
C ARG A 57 -0.74 3.34 12.42
N MET A 58 -0.90 2.13 12.94
CA MET A 58 -0.79 1.85 14.37
C MET A 58 0.65 2.04 14.86
N LEU A 59 0.78 2.65 16.04
CA LEU A 59 2.07 2.91 16.67
C LEU A 59 2.42 1.80 17.66
N ALA A 60 3.71 1.47 17.73
CA ALA A 60 4.20 0.47 18.67
C ALA A 60 3.87 0.87 20.11
N LYS A 61 3.44 -0.12 20.89
CA LYS A 61 3.18 0.00 22.33
C LYS A 61 4.32 -0.53 23.16
N LYS A 62 4.36 -0.12 24.43
CA LYS A 62 5.38 -0.56 25.38
C LYS A 62 5.43 -2.10 25.42
N PRO A 63 6.56 -2.72 25.03
CA PRO A 63 6.66 -4.17 25.02
C PRO A 63 6.64 -4.72 26.45
N LYS A 64 6.02 -5.90 26.63
CA LYS A 64 6.14 -6.65 27.89
C LYS A 64 7.59 -7.10 28.07
N PHE A 65 8.17 -6.75 29.21
CA PHE A 65 9.53 -7.15 29.59
C PHE A 65 9.55 -8.60 30.08
N THR A 66 10.45 -9.40 29.52
CA THR A 66 10.84 -10.73 30.04
C THR A 66 12.33 -10.94 29.79
N PHE A 67 13.01 -11.67 30.69
CA PHE A 67 14.46 -11.92 30.58
C PHE A 67 14.81 -12.73 29.32
N GLU A 68 13.99 -13.70 28.94
CA GLU A 68 14.14 -14.48 27.70
C GLU A 68 14.17 -13.58 26.46
N ARG A 69 13.19 -12.67 26.33
CA ARG A 69 13.11 -11.73 25.18
C ARG A 69 14.25 -10.72 25.14
N LEU A 70 14.85 -10.41 26.28
CA LEU A 70 16.01 -9.53 26.38
C LEU A 70 17.26 -10.24 25.84
N LEU A 71 17.51 -11.47 26.28
CA LEU A 71 18.66 -12.28 25.84
C LEU A 71 18.60 -12.59 24.34
N GLU A 72 17.41 -12.74 23.78
CA GLU A 72 17.20 -12.94 22.34
C GLU A 72 17.21 -11.64 21.51
N GLY A 73 17.44 -10.46 22.11
CA GLY A 73 17.43 -9.16 21.43
C GLY A 73 16.06 -8.67 20.94
N ARG A 74 15.01 -9.48 21.08
CA ARG A 74 13.63 -9.17 20.67
C ARG A 74 12.99 -8.04 21.47
N PHE A 75 13.36 -7.91 22.75
CA PHE A 75 12.90 -6.81 23.60
C PHE A 75 13.48 -5.47 23.14
N THR A 76 14.80 -5.40 22.91
CA THR A 76 15.49 -4.16 22.51
C THR A 76 14.92 -3.60 21.23
N THR A 77 14.79 -4.42 20.19
CA THR A 77 14.23 -4.02 18.89
C THR A 77 12.80 -3.46 19.03
N LYS A 78 11.95 -4.13 19.81
CA LYS A 78 10.56 -3.66 20.04
C LYS A 78 10.52 -2.40 20.90
N TYR A 79 11.44 -2.26 21.85
CA TYR A 79 11.53 -1.09 22.71
C TYR A 79 12.03 0.14 21.95
N GLU A 80 13.02 -0.02 21.07
CA GLU A 80 13.48 1.04 20.15
C GLU A 80 12.35 1.50 19.25
N LYS A 81 11.63 0.56 18.62
CA LYS A 81 10.45 0.89 17.80
C LYS A 81 9.40 1.65 18.62
N TYR A 82 9.09 1.19 19.83
CA TYR A 82 8.19 1.90 20.76
C TYR A 82 8.67 3.34 21.04
N LYS A 83 9.94 3.55 21.36
CA LYS A 83 10.48 4.89 21.64
C LYS A 83 10.50 5.81 20.43
N VAL A 84 10.79 5.26 19.25
CA VAL A 84 10.75 5.99 17.98
C VAL A 84 9.32 6.39 17.62
N ASP A 85 8.35 5.49 17.81
CA ASP A 85 6.93 5.71 17.48
C ASP A 85 6.26 6.69 18.45
N GLN A 86 6.60 6.64 19.74
CA GLN A 86 6.02 7.50 20.78
C GLN A 86 6.81 8.80 21.02
N PHE A 87 7.75 9.14 20.12
CA PHE A 87 8.61 10.31 20.31
C PHE A 87 7.82 11.63 20.23
N ILE A 88 8.01 12.52 21.20
CA ILE A 88 7.36 13.83 21.24
C ILE A 88 7.75 14.67 20.01
N GLY A 89 6.74 15.20 19.30
CA GLY A 89 6.99 16.01 18.10
C GLY A 89 7.53 15.22 16.90
N ARG A 90 7.39 13.88 16.88
CA ARG A 90 7.80 13.01 15.77
C ARG A 90 7.41 13.56 14.40
N ASP A 91 6.16 13.96 14.22
CA ASP A 91 5.63 14.49 12.95
C ASP A 91 6.42 15.70 12.46
N PHE A 92 6.80 16.60 13.38
CA PHE A 92 7.62 17.76 13.07
C PHE A 92 9.01 17.34 12.56
N PHE A 93 9.67 16.39 13.24
CA PHE A 93 10.99 15.93 12.83
C PHE A 93 10.98 15.15 11.50
N ILE A 94 9.95 14.34 11.26
CA ILE A 94 9.75 13.67 9.97
C ILE A 94 9.63 14.72 8.87
N ASN A 95 8.76 15.73 9.07
CA ASN A 95 8.59 16.80 8.09
C ASN A 95 9.88 17.58 7.84
N VAL A 96 10.62 17.95 8.88
CA VAL A 96 11.93 18.64 8.75
C VAL A 96 12.93 17.78 7.98
N LYS A 97 13.05 16.49 8.31
CA LYS A 97 13.92 15.56 7.59
C LYS A 97 13.54 15.49 6.10
N SER A 98 12.26 15.29 5.79
CA SER A 98 11.79 15.22 4.40
C SER A 98 12.08 16.50 3.61
N HIS A 99 11.94 17.67 4.24
CA HIS A 99 12.28 18.95 3.60
C HIS A 99 13.78 19.08 3.32
N ILE A 100 14.64 18.70 4.29
CA ILE A 100 16.10 18.72 4.12
C ILE A 100 16.51 17.73 3.04
N ASP A 101 15.98 16.50 3.06
CA ASP A 101 16.27 15.47 2.06
C ASP A 101 15.92 15.97 0.65
N ARG A 102 14.78 16.66 0.49
CA ARG A 102 14.39 17.28 -0.78
C ARG A 102 15.32 18.43 -1.19
N MET A 103 15.72 19.29 -0.26
CA MET A 103 16.70 20.37 -0.53
C MET A 103 18.06 19.82 -0.95
N LEU A 104 18.44 18.66 -0.43
CA LEU A 104 19.65 17.94 -0.82
C LEU A 104 19.50 17.15 -2.14
N GLY A 105 18.37 17.28 -2.83
CA GLY A 105 18.12 16.65 -4.12
C GLY A 105 17.76 15.17 -4.05
N LYS A 106 17.44 14.62 -2.86
CA LYS A 106 16.96 13.24 -2.77
C LYS A 106 15.58 13.14 -3.41
N LYS A 107 15.49 12.29 -4.44
CA LYS A 107 14.27 11.96 -5.18
C LYS A 107 13.58 10.70 -4.69
N GLN A 108 14.09 10.07 -3.62
CA GLN A 108 13.54 8.84 -3.04
C GLN A 108 13.61 8.90 -1.51
N ASN A 109 12.54 8.46 -0.83
CA ASN A 109 12.54 8.22 0.61
C ASN A 109 11.63 7.04 0.94
N ASN A 110 12.07 6.16 1.86
CA ASN A 110 11.34 4.95 2.26
C ASN A 110 10.85 4.08 1.08
N GLY A 111 11.66 3.97 0.01
CA GLY A 111 11.31 3.20 -1.18
C GLY A 111 10.32 3.87 -2.14
N VAL A 112 9.89 5.10 -1.86
CA VAL A 112 8.98 5.88 -2.70
C VAL A 112 9.74 6.98 -3.43
N TYR A 113 9.57 7.05 -4.75
CA TYR A 113 10.15 8.06 -5.62
C TYR A 113 9.22 9.27 -5.77
N ILE A 114 9.80 10.48 -5.80
CA ILE A 114 9.11 11.68 -6.27
C ILE A 114 9.30 11.75 -7.79
N CYS A 115 8.20 11.57 -8.51
CA CYS A 115 8.15 11.54 -9.96
C CYS A 115 7.57 12.86 -10.49
N ASP A 116 7.60 13.02 -11.81
CA ASP A 116 6.98 14.16 -12.47
C ASP A 116 5.45 14.13 -12.35
N ASP A 117 4.79 15.25 -12.65
CA ASP A 117 3.33 15.46 -12.52
C ASP A 117 2.74 15.20 -11.12
N GLY A 118 3.57 15.26 -10.08
CA GLY A 118 3.14 15.08 -8.69
C GLY A 118 2.99 13.63 -8.25
N TYR A 119 3.39 12.66 -9.08
CA TYR A 119 3.31 11.25 -8.74
C TYR A 119 4.32 10.84 -7.67
N LEU A 120 3.85 10.04 -6.71
CA LEU A 120 4.65 9.24 -5.81
C LEU A 120 4.55 7.80 -6.29
N MET A 121 5.68 7.15 -6.53
CA MET A 121 5.69 5.76 -7.01
C MET A 121 6.56 4.90 -6.12
N GLU A 122 6.00 3.80 -5.64
CA GLU A 122 6.76 2.81 -4.86
C GLU A 122 7.65 1.97 -5.78
N GLY A 123 8.92 1.85 -5.41
CA GLY A 123 9.88 1.02 -6.14
C GLY A 123 9.55 -0.47 -6.07
N PHE A 124 9.78 -1.17 -7.18
CA PHE A 124 9.68 -2.62 -7.24
C PHE A 124 10.94 -3.29 -6.68
N SER A 125 10.77 -4.22 -5.75
CA SER A 125 11.87 -4.97 -5.13
C SER A 125 12.04 -6.34 -5.78
N LYS A 126 13.27 -6.83 -5.83
CA LYS A 126 13.56 -8.16 -6.33
C LYS A 126 12.85 -9.20 -5.44
N PRO A 127 12.05 -10.13 -6.01
CA PRO A 127 11.38 -11.17 -5.24
C PRO A 127 12.39 -12.10 -4.56
N ASP A 128 12.00 -12.62 -3.41
CA ASP A 128 12.64 -13.81 -2.85
C ASP A 128 12.35 -15.00 -3.78
N LYS A 129 13.42 -15.69 -4.21
CA LYS A 129 13.30 -16.74 -5.21
C LYS A 129 12.62 -17.99 -4.66
N GLU A 130 12.82 -18.30 -3.39
CA GLU A 130 12.25 -19.50 -2.77
C GLU A 130 10.73 -19.31 -2.64
N ASN A 131 10.31 -18.19 -2.05
CA ASN A 131 8.89 -17.84 -1.92
C ASN A 131 8.18 -17.78 -3.28
N LEU A 132 8.80 -17.14 -4.29
CA LEU A 132 8.19 -17.05 -5.62
C LEU A 132 8.03 -18.44 -6.27
N ASN A 133 9.03 -19.31 -6.16
CA ASN A 133 8.96 -20.66 -6.70
C ASN A 133 7.92 -21.51 -5.97
N GLU A 134 7.79 -21.36 -4.65
CA GLU A 134 6.76 -22.03 -3.85
C GLU A 134 5.35 -21.58 -4.26
N ASN A 135 5.13 -20.27 -4.43
CA ASN A 135 3.85 -19.73 -4.91
C ASN A 135 3.52 -20.27 -6.30
N ILE A 136 4.44 -20.21 -7.27
CA ILE A 136 4.23 -20.73 -8.63
C ILE A 136 3.91 -22.23 -8.59
N LYS A 137 4.64 -23.01 -7.78
CA LYS A 137 4.37 -24.44 -7.62
C LYS A 137 2.97 -24.68 -7.05
N ALA A 138 2.60 -23.98 -5.98
CA ALA A 138 1.29 -24.11 -5.35
C ALA A 138 0.17 -23.75 -6.32
N ILE A 139 0.29 -22.64 -7.05
CA ILE A 139 -0.66 -22.22 -8.09
C ILE A 139 -0.82 -23.30 -9.18
N ASN A 140 0.29 -23.84 -9.70
CA ASN A 140 0.25 -24.85 -10.74
C ASN A 140 -0.33 -26.19 -10.26
N ASP A 141 0.00 -26.60 -9.04
CA ASP A 141 -0.54 -27.84 -8.45
C ASP A 141 -2.04 -27.69 -8.15
N PHE A 142 -2.45 -26.53 -7.63
CA PHE A 142 -3.85 -26.18 -7.45
C PHE A 142 -4.61 -26.21 -8.78
N ALA A 143 -4.00 -25.66 -9.84
CA ALA A 143 -4.61 -25.63 -11.15
C ALA A 143 -4.83 -27.02 -11.75
N LYS A 144 -3.86 -27.92 -11.57
CA LYS A 144 -3.96 -29.32 -11.99
C LYS A 144 -4.98 -30.12 -11.19
N LYS A 145 -5.20 -29.76 -9.93
CA LYS A 145 -6.18 -30.40 -9.05
C LYS A 145 -7.61 -30.02 -9.41
N HIS A 146 -7.86 -28.73 -9.65
CA HIS A 146 -9.19 -28.16 -9.94
C HIS A 146 -9.43 -27.95 -11.43
N LYS A 147 -9.41 -29.04 -12.22
CA LYS A 147 -9.53 -28.95 -13.69
C LYS A 147 -10.92 -28.51 -14.17
N ASP A 148 -11.93 -28.77 -13.36
CA ASP A 148 -13.33 -28.42 -13.53
C ASP A 148 -13.58 -26.92 -13.30
N ILE A 149 -12.69 -26.23 -12.59
CA ILE A 149 -12.75 -24.78 -12.37
C ILE A 149 -12.00 -24.05 -13.49
N ASN A 150 -12.59 -22.98 -14.02
CA ASN A 150 -11.89 -22.08 -14.94
C ASN A 150 -10.96 -21.17 -14.14
N GLN A 151 -9.69 -21.08 -14.53
CA GLN A 151 -8.68 -20.39 -13.73
C GLN A 151 -8.02 -19.28 -14.53
N TYR A 152 -7.94 -18.11 -13.92
CA TYR A 152 -7.45 -16.88 -14.52
C TYR A 152 -6.45 -16.21 -13.58
N MET A 153 -5.45 -15.54 -14.14
CA MET A 153 -4.51 -14.74 -13.36
C MET A 153 -4.37 -13.36 -13.98
N PHE A 154 -4.61 -12.34 -13.16
CA PHE A 154 -4.39 -10.94 -13.47
C PHE A 154 -3.45 -10.35 -12.43
N ILE A 155 -2.24 -10.01 -12.83
CA ILE A 155 -1.29 -9.30 -11.98
C ILE A 155 -1.12 -7.89 -12.51
N ALA A 156 -1.75 -6.91 -11.86
CA ALA A 156 -1.68 -5.51 -12.23
C ALA A 156 -0.23 -5.01 -12.09
N PRO A 157 0.43 -4.50 -13.13
CA PRO A 157 1.65 -3.73 -12.94
C PRO A 157 1.36 -2.52 -12.04
N ASN A 158 2.38 -2.06 -11.32
CA ASN A 158 2.29 -0.86 -10.50
C ASN A 158 2.66 0.38 -11.35
N ALA A 159 2.28 1.57 -10.87
CA ALA A 159 2.55 2.84 -11.53
C ALA A 159 4.03 3.02 -11.95
N ILE A 160 4.97 2.55 -11.13
CA ILE A 160 6.42 2.59 -11.40
C ILE A 160 6.84 1.95 -12.74
N SER A 161 6.02 1.02 -13.25
CA SER A 161 6.30 0.23 -14.45
C SER A 161 5.55 0.72 -15.68
N ILE A 162 4.40 1.38 -15.49
CA ILE A 162 3.54 1.89 -16.58
C ILE A 162 3.82 3.37 -16.86
N LEU A 163 4.12 4.14 -15.83
CA LEU A 163 4.41 5.58 -15.88
C LEU A 163 5.91 5.82 -15.71
N ASP A 164 6.74 4.97 -16.34
CA ASP A 164 8.19 4.97 -16.20
C ASP A 164 8.85 6.24 -16.76
N ASP A 165 8.19 6.88 -17.72
CA ASP A 165 8.52 8.18 -18.30
C ASP A 165 8.51 9.32 -17.28
N LYS A 166 7.78 9.17 -16.17
CA LYS A 166 7.71 10.17 -15.07
C LYS A 166 8.81 9.99 -14.04
N LEU A 167 9.61 8.93 -14.11
CA LEU A 167 10.61 8.63 -13.09
C LEU A 167 11.77 9.63 -13.09
N PRO A 168 12.41 9.87 -11.94
CA PRO A 168 13.68 10.57 -11.89
C PRO A 168 14.69 9.92 -12.85
N THR A 169 15.43 10.73 -13.60
CA THR A 169 16.47 10.24 -14.51
C THR A 169 17.45 9.32 -13.76
N TYR A 170 17.73 8.15 -14.35
CA TYR A 170 18.58 7.11 -13.78
C TYR A 170 18.06 6.47 -12.47
N ALA A 171 16.75 6.54 -12.20
CA ALA A 171 16.14 5.78 -11.11
C ALA A 171 16.42 4.26 -11.31
N PRO A 172 16.99 3.57 -10.32
CA PRO A 172 17.34 2.15 -10.44
C PRO A 172 16.10 1.27 -10.23
N VAL A 173 15.18 1.29 -11.20
CA VAL A 173 13.94 0.52 -11.17
C VAL A 173 14.14 -0.80 -11.91
N LEU A 174 13.66 -1.88 -11.31
CA LEU A 174 13.65 -3.20 -11.93
C LEU A 174 12.52 -3.29 -12.96
N ASP A 175 12.79 -3.95 -14.09
CA ASP A 175 11.81 -4.19 -15.15
C ASP A 175 10.72 -5.17 -14.69
N GLN A 176 9.64 -4.63 -14.12
CA GLN A 176 8.52 -5.42 -13.62
C GLN A 176 7.78 -6.15 -14.75
N LYS A 177 7.78 -5.62 -15.98
CA LYS A 177 7.19 -6.31 -17.14
C LYS A 177 7.90 -7.64 -17.40
N LYS A 178 9.23 -7.67 -17.32
CA LYS A 178 9.99 -8.93 -17.46
C LYS A 178 9.58 -9.98 -16.42
N TYR A 179 9.36 -9.57 -15.16
CA TYR A 179 8.90 -10.50 -14.13
C TYR A 179 7.49 -11.04 -14.41
N LEU A 180 6.59 -10.22 -14.96
CA LEU A 180 5.26 -10.67 -15.40
C LEU A 180 5.36 -11.65 -16.57
N ASP A 181 6.20 -11.36 -17.56
CA ASP A 181 6.44 -12.23 -18.71
C ASP A 181 7.03 -13.58 -18.26
N ASP A 182 7.94 -13.59 -17.30
CA ASP A 182 8.56 -14.81 -16.77
C ASP A 182 7.60 -15.61 -15.87
N LEU A 183 6.73 -14.92 -15.11
CA LEU A 183 5.63 -15.56 -14.38
C LEU A 183 4.70 -16.29 -15.35
N ASN A 184 4.21 -15.61 -16.40
CA ASN A 184 3.31 -16.21 -17.39
C ASN A 184 3.91 -17.50 -18.01
N LYS A 185 5.19 -17.49 -18.39
CA LYS A 185 5.88 -18.69 -18.92
C LYS A 185 5.98 -19.84 -17.92
N SER A 186 5.92 -19.55 -16.63
CA SER A 186 6.09 -20.52 -15.55
C SER A 186 4.77 -21.14 -15.07
N LEU A 187 3.63 -20.62 -15.54
CA LEU A 187 2.30 -21.09 -15.16
C LEU A 187 1.86 -22.30 -16.01
N ASP A 188 1.03 -23.13 -15.41
CA ASP A 188 0.34 -24.22 -16.11
C ASP A 188 -0.57 -23.66 -17.21
N ASN A 189 -0.63 -24.33 -18.37
CA ASN A 189 -1.39 -23.86 -19.53
C ASN A 189 -2.90 -23.80 -19.31
N LYS A 190 -3.41 -24.43 -18.24
CA LYS A 190 -4.80 -24.31 -17.81
C LYS A 190 -5.13 -22.93 -17.23
N ILE A 191 -4.13 -22.21 -16.74
CA ILE A 191 -4.30 -20.87 -16.17
C ILE A 191 -4.26 -19.86 -17.31
N ASN A 192 -5.36 -19.15 -17.51
CA ASN A 192 -5.42 -18.08 -18.48
C ASN A 192 -4.80 -16.80 -17.88
N PHE A 193 -3.55 -16.53 -18.24
CA PHE A 193 -2.86 -15.30 -17.84
C PHE A 193 -3.36 -14.12 -18.66
N ILE A 194 -3.96 -13.14 -17.99
CA ILE A 194 -4.55 -11.95 -18.60
C ILE A 194 -3.44 -10.90 -18.77
N ASP A 195 -3.32 -10.36 -19.99
CA ASP A 195 -2.32 -9.35 -20.35
C ASP A 195 -2.65 -7.97 -19.75
N SER A 196 -2.40 -7.85 -18.45
CA SER A 196 -2.61 -6.64 -17.67
C SER A 196 -1.68 -5.49 -18.08
N TYR A 197 -0.46 -5.80 -18.55
CA TYR A 197 0.54 -4.78 -18.86
C TYR A 197 0.12 -3.97 -20.08
N ASN A 198 -0.17 -4.63 -21.20
CA ASN A 198 -0.59 -3.93 -22.41
C ASN A 198 -1.98 -3.30 -22.25
N ALA A 199 -2.83 -3.82 -21.35
CA ALA A 199 -4.11 -3.21 -21.02
C ALA A 199 -3.93 -1.82 -20.42
N LEU A 200 -2.98 -1.66 -19.49
CA LEU A 200 -2.77 -0.41 -18.77
C LEU A 200 -1.82 0.54 -19.50
N ASP A 201 -0.78 0.03 -20.17
CA ASP A 201 0.20 0.86 -20.93
C ASP A 201 -0.47 1.66 -22.06
N LYS A 202 -1.48 1.10 -22.73
CA LYS A 202 -2.28 1.81 -23.75
C LYS A 202 -3.01 3.05 -23.22
N HIS A 203 -3.25 3.11 -21.92
CA HIS A 203 -3.99 4.17 -21.24
C HIS A 203 -3.10 4.95 -20.26
N LYS A 204 -1.76 4.87 -20.40
CA LYS A 204 -0.82 5.52 -19.47
C LYS A 204 -0.87 7.04 -19.45
N ASP A 205 -1.36 7.65 -20.53
CA ASP A 205 -1.58 9.09 -20.63
C ASP A 205 -2.86 9.54 -19.89
N GLU A 206 -3.67 8.59 -19.41
CA GLU A 206 -4.88 8.85 -18.62
C GLU A 206 -4.62 8.70 -17.12
N TYR A 207 -5.57 9.16 -16.30
CA TYR A 207 -5.45 9.12 -14.84
C TYR A 207 -5.80 7.72 -14.28
N ILE A 208 -4.99 6.72 -14.63
CA ILE A 208 -5.21 5.30 -14.29
C ILE A 208 -4.53 4.85 -13.00
N TYR A 209 -3.64 5.66 -12.42
CA TYR A 209 -3.06 5.47 -11.08
C TYR A 209 -3.21 6.72 -10.23
N TYR A 210 -3.47 6.53 -8.94
CA TYR A 210 -3.42 7.62 -7.97
C TYR A 210 -2.01 8.20 -7.90
N LYS A 211 -1.89 9.51 -7.72
CA LYS A 211 -0.60 10.19 -7.55
C LYS A 211 0.00 9.91 -6.19
N THR A 212 -0.83 9.84 -5.15
CA THR A 212 -0.36 9.81 -3.76
C THR A 212 -0.66 8.50 -3.04
N ASP A 213 -1.35 7.58 -3.71
CA ASP A 213 -1.66 6.24 -3.25
C ASP A 213 -1.01 5.17 -4.14
N HIS A 214 -0.87 3.95 -3.61
CA HIS A 214 -0.22 2.85 -4.31
C HIS A 214 -1.16 2.07 -5.25
N HIS A 215 -2.48 2.32 -5.20
CA HIS A 215 -3.46 1.67 -6.06
C HIS A 215 -3.58 2.34 -7.44
N TRP A 216 -4.11 1.58 -8.39
CA TRP A 216 -4.74 2.17 -9.57
C TRP A 216 -5.98 3.01 -9.19
N THR A 217 -6.42 3.88 -10.08
CA THR A 217 -7.74 4.51 -9.96
C THR A 217 -8.83 3.52 -10.38
N THR A 218 -10.09 3.86 -10.13
CA THR A 218 -11.22 3.07 -10.63
C THR A 218 -11.23 2.95 -12.16
N LEU A 219 -10.75 3.99 -12.87
CA LEU A 219 -10.55 3.94 -14.32
C LEU A 219 -9.50 2.91 -14.72
N GLY A 220 -8.35 2.87 -14.03
CA GLY A 220 -7.33 1.84 -14.25
C GLY A 220 -7.87 0.43 -13.99
N ALA A 221 -8.62 0.26 -12.89
CA ALA A 221 -9.31 -1.00 -12.57
C ALA A 221 -10.32 -1.40 -13.66
N TYR A 222 -11.02 -0.45 -14.25
CA TYR A 222 -11.96 -0.69 -15.35
C TYR A 222 -11.27 -1.24 -16.60
N TYR A 223 -10.11 -0.68 -16.99
CA TYR A 223 -9.33 -1.25 -18.10
C TYR A 223 -8.82 -2.67 -17.82
N GLY A 224 -8.40 -2.94 -16.58
CA GLY A 224 -8.09 -4.30 -16.15
C GLY A 224 -9.30 -5.25 -16.22
N PHE A 225 -10.48 -4.75 -15.85
CA PHE A 225 -11.74 -5.48 -15.99
C PHE A 225 -12.07 -5.78 -17.46
N LEU A 226 -11.87 -4.87 -18.41
CA LEU A 226 -12.20 -5.12 -19.81
C LEU A 226 -11.45 -6.34 -20.39
N GLU A 227 -10.15 -6.47 -20.12
CA GLU A 227 -9.40 -7.66 -20.54
C GLU A 227 -9.79 -8.91 -19.73
N THR A 228 -10.14 -8.76 -18.45
CA THR A 228 -10.65 -9.88 -17.63
C THR A 228 -11.99 -10.39 -18.15
N ALA A 229 -12.92 -9.48 -18.46
CA ALA A 229 -14.23 -9.80 -19.04
C ALA A 229 -14.07 -10.55 -20.37
N LYS A 230 -13.16 -10.10 -21.23
CA LYS A 230 -12.82 -10.79 -22.49
C LYS A 230 -12.25 -12.19 -22.25
N ALA A 231 -11.31 -12.34 -21.33
CA ALA A 231 -10.71 -13.63 -20.99
C ALA A 231 -11.73 -14.62 -20.41
N MET A 232 -12.64 -14.13 -19.56
CA MET A 232 -13.70 -14.88 -18.90
C MET A 232 -14.98 -15.02 -19.74
N LYS A 233 -14.99 -14.45 -20.95
CA LYS A 233 -16.14 -14.41 -21.88
C LYS A 233 -17.41 -13.82 -21.27
N LEU A 234 -17.26 -12.73 -20.51
CA LEU A 234 -18.37 -11.97 -19.93
C LEU A 234 -18.94 -11.01 -20.98
N ASP A 235 -20.27 -11.02 -21.16
CA ASP A 235 -20.93 -10.11 -22.10
C ASP A 235 -21.08 -8.71 -21.50
N ASN A 236 -20.08 -7.86 -21.76
CA ASN A 236 -20.03 -6.49 -21.27
C ASN A 236 -20.69 -5.47 -22.22
N LYS A 237 -21.40 -5.91 -23.26
CA LYS A 237 -22.05 -4.97 -24.19
C LYS A 237 -23.23 -4.27 -23.51
N GLY A 238 -23.26 -2.94 -23.60
CA GLY A 238 -24.36 -2.13 -23.06
C GLY A 238 -24.37 -2.00 -21.53
N LYS A 239 -23.32 -2.47 -20.83
CA LYS A 239 -23.13 -2.18 -19.41
C LYS A 239 -22.58 -0.77 -19.25
N GLU A 240 -23.40 0.09 -18.67
CA GLU A 240 -23.10 1.50 -18.44
C GLU A 240 -23.04 1.80 -16.94
N TYR A 241 -22.20 2.77 -16.60
CA TYR A 241 -22.00 3.21 -15.22
C TYR A 241 -22.22 4.72 -15.12
N ASN A 242 -22.80 5.15 -14.01
CA ASN A 242 -22.71 6.53 -13.54
C ASN A 242 -21.39 6.67 -12.78
N ILE A 243 -20.53 7.57 -13.25
CA ILE A 243 -19.24 7.85 -12.63
C ILE A 243 -19.44 8.98 -11.63
N GLU A 244 -19.28 8.67 -10.35
CA GLU A 244 -19.51 9.62 -9.26
C GLU A 244 -18.21 9.90 -8.50
N PRO A 245 -17.70 11.14 -8.48
CA PRO A 245 -16.56 11.53 -7.67
C PRO A 245 -16.99 11.61 -6.20
N VAL A 246 -16.46 10.72 -5.36
CA VAL A 246 -16.84 10.60 -3.94
C VAL A 246 -15.83 11.24 -2.97
N ALA A 247 -14.64 11.58 -3.47
CA ALA A 247 -13.64 12.35 -2.74
C ALA A 247 -12.73 13.11 -3.74
N ASN A 248 -12.29 14.32 -3.40
CA ASN A 248 -11.36 15.13 -4.23
C ASN A 248 -10.08 15.55 -3.47
N ASP A 249 -9.97 15.12 -2.22
CA ASP A 249 -8.98 15.53 -1.23
C ASP A 249 -8.34 14.29 -0.58
N PHE A 250 -8.03 13.27 -1.40
CA PHE A 250 -7.39 12.05 -0.93
C PHE A 250 -5.86 12.18 -0.97
N TYR A 251 -5.23 11.98 0.19
CA TYR A 251 -3.79 11.75 0.32
C TYR A 251 -3.55 10.31 0.72
N GLY A 252 -3.00 9.53 -0.20
CA GLY A 252 -2.85 8.11 -0.06
C GLY A 252 -1.72 7.63 0.84
N THR A 253 -1.51 6.33 0.78
CA THR A 253 -0.53 5.60 1.57
C THR A 253 0.90 6.00 1.19
N LEU A 254 1.18 6.32 -0.08
CA LEU A 254 2.52 6.73 -0.51
C LEU A 254 2.89 8.11 -0.01
N TYR A 255 1.93 9.04 0.10
CA TYR A 255 2.14 10.32 0.80
C TYR A 255 2.55 10.07 2.26
N SER A 256 1.79 9.24 2.96
CA SER A 256 2.03 8.91 4.37
C SER A 256 3.38 8.20 4.58
N LYS A 257 3.73 7.27 3.68
CA LYS A 257 4.96 6.45 3.74
C LYS A 257 6.22 7.25 3.41
N SER A 258 6.15 8.10 2.40
CA SER A 258 7.30 8.88 1.92
C SER A 258 7.59 10.08 2.81
N GLY A 259 6.58 10.63 3.49
CA GLY A 259 6.70 11.88 4.23
C GLY A 259 6.98 13.08 3.33
N PHE A 260 6.83 12.94 2.01
CA PHE A 260 6.96 14.04 1.06
C PHE A 260 5.66 14.83 1.01
N ALA A 261 5.76 16.15 1.00
CA ALA A 261 4.62 17.01 0.72
C ALA A 261 4.31 16.94 -0.79
N SER A 262 3.20 16.27 -1.14
CA SER A 262 2.52 16.46 -2.42
C SER A 262 1.69 17.76 -2.38
N LYS A 263 1.64 18.46 -3.50
CA LYS A 263 0.71 19.59 -3.69
C LYS A 263 -0.64 19.15 -4.24
N ASP A 264 -0.68 17.97 -4.86
CA ASP A 264 -1.85 17.43 -5.52
C ASP A 264 -2.52 16.41 -4.61
N THR A 265 -3.85 16.48 -4.55
CA THR A 265 -4.73 15.46 -3.98
C THR A 265 -5.29 14.59 -5.08
N ASP A 266 -5.61 13.35 -4.74
CA ASP A 266 -6.28 12.42 -5.63
C ASP A 266 -7.82 12.56 -5.54
N SER A 267 -8.51 12.38 -6.68
CA SER A 267 -9.95 12.12 -6.72
C SER A 267 -10.22 10.63 -6.68
N ILE A 268 -11.22 10.19 -5.91
CA ILE A 268 -11.73 8.81 -5.94
C ILE A 268 -13.10 8.82 -6.57
N ASP A 269 -13.25 8.02 -7.63
CA ASP A 269 -14.51 7.84 -8.33
C ASP A 269 -15.07 6.44 -8.09
N VAL A 270 -16.40 6.32 -7.96
CA VAL A 270 -17.11 5.04 -7.96
C VAL A 270 -17.94 4.90 -9.22
N TYR A 271 -18.07 3.67 -9.72
CA TYR A 271 -18.78 3.38 -10.97
C TYR A 271 -20.06 2.64 -10.60
N ILE A 272 -21.15 3.37 -10.50
CA ILE A 272 -22.44 2.83 -10.09
C ILE A 272 -23.15 2.28 -11.33
N PRO A 273 -23.50 0.98 -11.37
CA PRO A 273 -24.26 0.43 -12.48
C PRO A 273 -25.54 1.24 -12.74
N LYS A 274 -25.86 1.52 -14.02
CA LYS A 274 -27.13 2.17 -14.37
C LYS A 274 -28.34 1.24 -14.28
N ASP A 275 -28.11 -0.07 -14.19
CA ASP A 275 -29.15 -1.08 -14.01
C ASP A 275 -29.51 -1.19 -12.52
N ASP A 276 -30.67 -0.65 -12.13
CA ASP A 276 -31.17 -0.66 -10.74
C ASP A 276 -31.35 -2.07 -10.16
N ASN A 277 -31.35 -3.10 -11.01
CA ASN A 277 -31.42 -4.49 -10.57
C ASN A 277 -30.06 -5.04 -10.13
N ASP A 278 -28.93 -4.42 -10.47
CA ASP A 278 -27.58 -4.86 -10.07
C ASP A 278 -27.31 -4.52 -8.60
N GLN A 279 -27.96 -5.30 -7.73
CA GLN A 279 -27.86 -5.18 -6.28
C GLN A 279 -27.01 -6.30 -5.69
N VAL A 280 -26.40 -6.00 -4.55
CA VAL A 280 -25.50 -6.91 -3.83
C VAL A 280 -25.76 -6.90 -2.33
N VAL A 281 -25.44 -8.02 -1.69
CA VAL A 281 -25.28 -8.10 -0.24
C VAL A 281 -23.88 -8.61 0.04
N VAL A 282 -23.12 -7.81 0.78
CA VAL A 282 -21.75 -8.11 1.18
C VAL A 282 -21.76 -8.68 2.59
N ASN A 283 -21.14 -9.85 2.78
CA ASN A 283 -20.98 -10.51 4.06
C ASN A 283 -19.50 -10.61 4.41
N TYR A 284 -19.11 -9.87 5.44
CA TYR A 284 -17.78 -9.90 6.06
C TYR A 284 -17.79 -10.98 7.15
N VAL A 285 -17.19 -12.13 6.83
CA VAL A 285 -17.44 -13.38 7.58
C VAL A 285 -16.87 -13.30 9.00
N GLU A 286 -15.64 -12.85 9.14
CA GLU A 286 -14.94 -12.76 10.43
C GLU A 286 -15.52 -11.66 11.32
N GLU A 287 -15.90 -10.54 10.74
CA GLU A 287 -16.54 -9.41 11.43
C GLU A 287 -18.02 -9.69 11.76
N LYS A 288 -18.60 -10.77 11.23
CA LYS A 288 -20.03 -11.12 11.34
C LYS A 288 -20.93 -9.94 10.95
N LYS A 289 -20.52 -9.20 9.92
CA LYS A 289 -21.16 -7.97 9.45
C LYS A 289 -21.72 -8.19 8.05
N LYS A 290 -22.93 -7.70 7.82
CA LYS A 290 -23.51 -7.58 6.48
C LYS A 290 -23.65 -6.11 6.08
N ALA A 291 -23.45 -5.82 4.79
CA ALA A 291 -23.66 -4.51 4.19
C ALA A 291 -24.47 -4.66 2.89
N PRO A 292 -25.34 -3.69 2.55
CA PRO A 292 -26.15 -3.72 1.33
C PRO A 292 -25.39 -3.16 0.11
N SER A 293 -24.07 -2.98 0.20
CA SER A 293 -23.26 -2.35 -0.83
C SER A 293 -21.80 -2.77 -0.68
N ILE A 294 -21.08 -2.76 -1.80
CA ILE A 294 -19.61 -2.84 -1.84
C ILE A 294 -18.92 -1.52 -1.49
N TYR A 295 -19.69 -0.44 -1.33
CA TYR A 295 -19.19 0.87 -0.92
C TYR A 295 -19.47 1.15 0.55
N ASP A 296 -18.42 1.49 1.31
CA ASP A 296 -18.49 1.96 2.70
C ASP A 296 -18.24 3.47 2.74
N SER A 297 -19.31 4.26 2.63
CA SER A 297 -19.23 5.73 2.62
C SER A 297 -18.65 6.34 3.89
N GLU A 298 -18.65 5.62 5.02
CA GLU A 298 -18.04 6.13 6.26
C GLU A 298 -16.51 6.25 6.13
N LYS A 299 -15.89 5.48 5.24
CA LYS A 299 -14.44 5.55 4.98
C LYS A 299 -14.02 6.85 4.30
N LEU A 300 -14.93 7.52 3.60
CA LEU A 300 -14.69 8.85 3.01
C LEU A 300 -14.42 9.94 4.06
N LYS A 301 -14.84 9.72 5.32
CA LYS A 301 -14.58 10.62 6.45
C LYS A 301 -13.21 10.36 7.10
N THR A 302 -12.52 9.30 6.69
CA THR A 302 -11.22 8.90 7.25
C THR A 302 -10.09 9.34 6.33
N LYS A 303 -8.84 9.21 6.80
CA LYS A 303 -7.67 9.48 5.96
C LYS A 303 -7.56 8.49 4.81
N ASP A 304 -7.81 7.20 5.07
CA ASP A 304 -7.79 6.15 4.08
C ASP A 304 -9.14 6.07 3.33
N LYS A 305 -9.32 6.99 2.39
CA LYS A 305 -10.55 7.08 1.60
C LYS A 305 -10.67 5.97 0.56
N TYR A 306 -9.56 5.32 0.16
CA TYR A 306 -9.62 4.13 -0.68
C TYR A 306 -10.41 2.99 -0.02
N GLY A 307 -10.48 2.99 1.32
CA GLY A 307 -11.36 2.12 2.08
C GLY A 307 -12.85 2.22 1.71
N VAL A 308 -13.29 3.23 0.93
CA VAL A 308 -14.65 3.25 0.37
C VAL A 308 -14.96 1.94 -0.36
N PHE A 309 -13.98 1.29 -0.98
CA PHE A 309 -14.16 -0.04 -1.54
C PHE A 309 -14.03 -1.11 -0.47
N LEU A 310 -15.15 -1.78 -0.16
CA LEU A 310 -15.29 -2.88 0.77
C LEU A 310 -14.89 -2.59 2.22
N GLY A 311 -14.58 -1.35 2.61
CA GLY A 311 -14.16 -1.04 3.97
C GLY A 311 -12.68 -1.38 4.27
N GLY A 312 -11.92 -1.86 3.28
CA GLY A 312 -10.52 -2.28 3.42
C GLY A 312 -10.30 -3.74 3.02
N ASN A 313 -9.28 -4.38 3.61
CA ASN A 313 -8.99 -5.79 3.40
C ASN A 313 -9.57 -6.63 4.53
N HIS A 314 -10.15 -7.77 4.15
CA HIS A 314 -10.81 -8.73 5.04
C HIS A 314 -10.36 -10.14 4.64
N PRO A 315 -10.28 -11.09 5.59
CA PRO A 315 -9.86 -12.46 5.29
C PRO A 315 -10.78 -13.15 4.28
N LEU A 316 -12.10 -13.07 4.53
CA LEU A 316 -13.13 -13.66 3.68
C LEU A 316 -14.34 -12.71 3.52
N VAL A 317 -14.61 -12.32 2.28
CA VAL A 317 -15.81 -11.56 1.91
C VAL A 317 -16.65 -12.39 0.95
N LYS A 318 -17.95 -12.50 1.21
CA LYS A 318 -18.91 -13.09 0.28
C LYS A 318 -19.86 -12.03 -0.23
N ILE A 319 -19.88 -11.84 -1.54
CA ILE A 319 -20.77 -10.91 -2.22
C ILE A 319 -21.83 -11.75 -2.93
N ASN A 320 -23.04 -11.75 -2.38
CA ASN A 320 -24.20 -12.30 -3.07
C ASN A 320 -24.75 -11.22 -4.00
N THR A 321 -25.00 -11.57 -5.25
CA THR A 321 -25.52 -10.64 -6.25
C THR A 321 -26.93 -11.04 -6.66
N THR A 322 -27.55 -10.18 -7.45
CA THR A 322 -28.83 -10.42 -8.15
C THR A 322 -28.64 -11.09 -9.52
N SER A 323 -27.40 -11.38 -9.92
CA SER A 323 -27.10 -12.05 -11.18
C SER A 323 -27.78 -13.42 -11.25
N THR A 324 -28.41 -13.71 -12.38
CA THR A 324 -29.04 -15.01 -12.66
C THR A 324 -28.05 -16.05 -13.18
N SER A 325 -26.76 -15.70 -13.26
CA SER A 325 -25.71 -16.62 -13.71
C SER A 325 -25.54 -17.77 -12.71
N ASP A 326 -25.31 -18.96 -13.24
CA ASP A 326 -24.87 -20.14 -12.49
C ASP A 326 -23.39 -20.08 -12.07
N ARG A 327 -22.65 -19.07 -12.55
CA ARG A 327 -21.23 -18.89 -12.23
C ARG A 327 -21.02 -18.31 -10.86
N LYS A 328 -20.01 -18.85 -10.17
CA LYS A 328 -19.53 -18.40 -8.86
C LYS A 328 -18.03 -18.22 -8.88
N LEU A 329 -17.57 -17.05 -8.46
CA LEU A 329 -16.18 -16.65 -8.57
C LEU A 329 -15.48 -16.75 -7.20
N LEU A 330 -14.37 -17.49 -7.15
CA LEU A 330 -13.36 -17.35 -6.10
C LEU A 330 -12.31 -16.33 -6.54
N LEU A 331 -12.23 -15.21 -5.83
CA LEU A 331 -11.30 -14.12 -6.10
C LEU A 331 -10.19 -14.11 -5.04
N VAL A 332 -9.05 -14.71 -5.36
CA VAL A 332 -7.86 -14.71 -4.49
C VAL A 332 -7.06 -13.46 -4.79
N LYS A 333 -6.92 -12.57 -3.79
CA LYS A 333 -6.65 -11.16 -4.09
C LYS A 333 -5.78 -10.43 -3.09
N ASP A 334 -5.33 -9.25 -3.51
CA ASP A 334 -4.95 -8.14 -2.64
C ASP A 334 -5.90 -6.93 -2.75
N SER A 335 -5.50 -5.77 -2.23
CA SER A 335 -6.34 -4.58 -2.19
C SER A 335 -6.64 -3.93 -3.56
N TYR A 336 -5.94 -4.28 -4.65
CA TYR A 336 -6.28 -3.81 -5.99
C TYR A 336 -7.64 -4.34 -6.46
N ALA A 337 -7.99 -5.55 -6.04
CA ALA A 337 -9.28 -6.15 -6.39
C ALA A 337 -10.49 -5.40 -5.82
N ASN A 338 -10.32 -4.67 -4.72
CA ASN A 338 -11.41 -3.99 -4.03
C ASN A 338 -12.14 -2.99 -4.94
N SER A 339 -11.41 -2.23 -5.76
CA SER A 339 -12.00 -1.30 -6.73
C SER A 339 -12.45 -2.00 -8.02
N MET A 340 -11.87 -3.14 -8.38
CA MET A 340 -12.28 -3.85 -9.60
C MET A 340 -13.55 -4.68 -9.42
N VAL A 341 -13.85 -5.16 -8.21
CA VAL A 341 -14.96 -6.10 -7.97
C VAL A 341 -16.32 -5.55 -8.39
N GLN A 342 -16.52 -4.23 -8.36
CA GLN A 342 -17.76 -3.56 -8.80
C GLN A 342 -18.14 -3.91 -10.24
N PHE A 343 -17.16 -4.23 -11.08
CA PHE A 343 -17.39 -4.61 -12.48
C PHE A 343 -17.72 -6.09 -12.65
N LEU A 344 -17.47 -6.92 -11.63
CA LEU A 344 -17.71 -8.36 -11.67
C LEU A 344 -19.10 -8.74 -11.14
N THR A 345 -19.72 -7.92 -10.31
CA THR A 345 -21.03 -8.21 -9.68
C THR A 345 -22.16 -8.56 -10.65
N PRO A 346 -22.25 -8.00 -11.88
CA PRO A 346 -23.33 -8.38 -12.80
C PRO A 346 -23.25 -9.84 -13.29
N TYR A 347 -22.08 -10.48 -13.20
CA TYR A 347 -21.76 -11.69 -13.95
C TYR A 347 -21.70 -12.98 -13.14
N PHE A 348 -21.67 -12.88 -11.81
CA PHE A 348 -21.55 -14.01 -10.91
C PHE A 348 -22.64 -13.92 -9.86
N SER A 349 -23.39 -15.00 -9.62
CA SER A 349 -24.39 -15.03 -8.54
C SER A 349 -23.74 -14.92 -7.15
N GLU A 350 -22.47 -15.33 -7.04
CA GLU A 350 -21.67 -15.19 -5.83
C GLU A 350 -20.20 -14.90 -6.18
N ILE A 351 -19.62 -13.92 -5.48
CA ILE A 351 -18.17 -13.64 -5.51
C ILE A 351 -17.61 -13.83 -4.11
N ILE A 352 -16.69 -14.77 -3.96
CA ILE A 352 -16.02 -15.13 -2.72
C ILE A 352 -14.61 -14.57 -2.80
N MET A 353 -14.32 -13.52 -2.05
CA MET A 353 -13.00 -12.89 -2.02
C MET A 353 -12.19 -13.41 -0.84
N VAL A 354 -11.00 -13.91 -1.13
CA VAL A 354 -10.03 -14.41 -0.15
C VAL A 354 -8.77 -13.55 -0.21
N ASP A 355 -8.35 -13.00 0.92
CA ASP A 355 -7.08 -12.31 1.07
C ASP A 355 -6.09 -13.22 1.82
N PRO A 356 -5.11 -13.85 1.13
CA PRO A 356 -4.25 -14.87 1.73
C PRO A 356 -3.42 -14.39 2.91
N ARG A 357 -3.22 -13.07 3.05
CA ARG A 357 -2.49 -12.48 4.18
C ARG A 357 -3.22 -12.65 5.51
N TYR A 358 -4.53 -12.87 5.48
CA TYR A 358 -5.37 -12.95 6.68
C TYR A 358 -6.25 -14.20 6.73
N PHE A 359 -6.30 -15.00 5.66
CA PHE A 359 -7.12 -16.19 5.57
C PHE A 359 -6.39 -17.42 6.12
N TYR A 360 -7.01 -18.10 7.09
CA TYR A 360 -6.47 -19.29 7.75
C TYR A 360 -7.43 -20.48 7.73
N GLU A 361 -8.53 -20.38 6.96
CA GLU A 361 -9.46 -21.49 6.78
C GLU A 361 -9.02 -22.40 5.61
N ASP A 362 -9.80 -23.45 5.38
CA ASP A 362 -9.52 -24.47 4.36
C ASP A 362 -10.14 -24.05 3.02
N ILE A 363 -9.28 -23.69 2.05
CA ILE A 363 -9.75 -23.19 0.74
C ILE A 363 -10.44 -24.27 -0.08
N GLU A 364 -10.08 -25.54 0.12
CA GLU A 364 -10.70 -26.68 -0.56
C GLU A 364 -12.14 -26.87 -0.08
N LYS A 365 -12.36 -26.83 1.24
CA LYS A 365 -13.72 -26.86 1.79
C LYS A 365 -14.56 -25.67 1.33
N LEU A 366 -13.94 -24.50 1.20
CA LEU A 366 -14.62 -23.31 0.69
C LEU A 366 -15.07 -23.52 -0.76
N ILE A 367 -14.20 -24.07 -1.61
CA ILE A 367 -14.52 -24.39 -3.01
C ILE A 367 -15.68 -25.38 -3.10
N ASP A 368 -15.60 -26.49 -2.38
CA ASP A 368 -16.62 -27.55 -2.41
C ASP A 368 -17.96 -27.06 -1.90
N LYS A 369 -17.95 -26.31 -0.79
CA LYS A 369 -19.16 -25.80 -0.14
C LYS A 369 -19.86 -24.77 -1.02
N GLU A 370 -19.11 -23.82 -1.55
CA GLU A 370 -19.70 -22.71 -2.31
C GLU A 370 -19.94 -23.08 -3.78
N LYS A 371 -19.39 -24.21 -4.26
CA LYS A 371 -19.50 -24.71 -5.63
C LYS A 371 -18.91 -23.74 -6.64
N ILE A 372 -17.64 -23.38 -6.43
CA ILE A 372 -16.91 -22.44 -7.27
C ILE A 372 -16.79 -22.96 -8.70
N THR A 373 -17.07 -22.11 -9.69
CA THR A 373 -16.95 -22.43 -11.13
C THR A 373 -15.77 -21.73 -11.77
N ASP A 374 -15.39 -20.57 -11.23
CA ASP A 374 -14.34 -19.72 -11.74
C ASP A 374 -13.44 -19.25 -10.61
N MET A 375 -12.15 -19.14 -10.88
CA MET A 375 -11.15 -18.62 -9.95
C MET A 375 -10.30 -17.56 -10.64
N LEU A 376 -10.14 -16.41 -10.00
CA LEU A 376 -9.28 -15.32 -10.46
C LEU A 376 -8.27 -14.98 -9.37
N TYR A 377 -6.99 -15.06 -9.70
CA TYR A 377 -5.92 -14.42 -8.93
C TYR A 377 -5.83 -12.96 -9.36
N LEU A 378 -6.12 -12.01 -8.46
CA LEU A 378 -6.09 -10.57 -8.75
C LEU A 378 -5.22 -9.82 -7.74
N TYR A 379 -3.99 -9.52 -8.17
CA TYR A 379 -2.97 -8.87 -7.35
C TYR A 379 -2.36 -7.69 -8.09
N ASN A 380 -1.72 -6.78 -7.37
CA ASN A 380 -0.65 -5.97 -7.95
C ASN A 380 0.70 -6.70 -7.89
N ALA A 381 1.58 -6.33 -8.81
CA ALA A 381 2.86 -6.98 -8.98
C ALA A 381 3.77 -6.87 -7.74
N ASN A 382 3.88 -5.69 -7.11
CA ASN A 382 4.64 -5.53 -5.86
C ASN A 382 4.20 -6.52 -4.78
N THR A 383 2.88 -6.70 -4.60
CA THR A 383 2.33 -7.58 -3.58
C THR A 383 2.52 -9.05 -3.95
N PHE A 384 2.20 -9.46 -5.18
CA PHE A 384 2.38 -10.84 -5.62
C PHE A 384 3.84 -11.32 -5.51
N PHE A 385 4.80 -10.53 -6.00
CA PHE A 385 6.22 -10.88 -5.99
C PHE A 385 6.86 -10.81 -4.60
N SER A 386 6.16 -10.26 -3.59
CA SER A 386 6.60 -10.26 -2.19
C SER A 386 5.76 -11.17 -1.30
N ASP A 387 4.78 -11.87 -1.85
CA ASP A 387 3.84 -12.72 -1.12
C ASP A 387 4.53 -13.99 -0.60
N ASN A 388 4.34 -14.29 0.68
CA ASN A 388 4.83 -15.49 1.36
C ASN A 388 3.72 -16.24 2.10
N THR A 389 2.47 -16.00 1.73
CA THR A 389 1.24 -16.53 2.35
C THR A 389 0.38 -17.32 1.38
N LEU A 390 0.41 -16.98 0.08
CA LEU A 390 -0.42 -17.60 -0.95
C LEU A 390 -0.16 -19.11 -1.06
N ALA A 391 1.10 -19.55 -1.10
CA ALA A 391 1.43 -20.97 -1.14
C ALA A 391 0.85 -21.74 0.06
N SER A 392 0.88 -21.18 1.27
CA SER A 392 0.30 -21.82 2.47
C SER A 392 -1.21 -21.99 2.33
N VAL A 393 -1.91 -20.94 1.89
CA VAL A 393 -3.36 -21.00 1.68
C VAL A 393 -3.75 -22.03 0.62
N LEU A 394 -3.08 -22.03 -0.54
CA LEU A 394 -3.40 -22.97 -1.62
C LEU A 394 -3.05 -24.43 -1.28
N ASN A 395 -2.04 -24.65 -0.42
CA ASN A 395 -1.66 -25.98 0.04
C ASN A 395 -2.40 -26.41 1.32
N ASN A 396 -3.25 -25.55 1.91
CA ASN A 396 -3.90 -25.77 3.21
C ASN A 396 -2.90 -26.09 4.35
N ILE A 397 -1.84 -25.28 4.49
CA ILE A 397 -0.77 -25.44 5.51
C ILE A 397 -0.86 -24.37 6.59
#